data_AF-A0A818PL76-F1
#
_entry.id   AF-A0A818PL76-F1
#
_cell.length_a   1.000
_cell.length_b   1.000
_cell.length_c   1.000
_cell.angle_alpha   90.00
_cell.angle_beta   90.00
_cell.angle_gamma   90.00
#
_symmetry.space_group_name_H-M   'P 1'
#
loop_
_entity.id
_entity.type
_entity.pdbx_description
1 polymer ?
#
loop_
_entity_poly.entity_id
_entity_poly.type
_entity_poly.pdbx_seq_one_letter_code
_entity_poly.pdbx_strand_id
1 'polypeptide(L)'
;MLVCWASIERHIIIFSQSIFQIRWKRIAFHYVPLSIAIFYTPTWCVAVIFIYNYVNDWNFYELLCTTPCFYGNKILANILLLIRVTYRSTRIRHNAERTKNNLIMTIQLLTISALFLVFRLPIAVTGLIQQFFDATFIIDIQFNIFFYLIYLIQLFLSLVCLVSLPELKKTTDMTIIRYWRHRNPISDVAAFHVASFMPVINK
;
A
#
# COMPACT_ATOMS: atom_id res chain seq x y z
N MET A 1 -5.77 -4.20 -11.58
CA MET A 1 -5.03 -5.47 -11.36
C MET A 1 -4.32 -5.54 -10.02
N LEU A 2 -3.51 -4.54 -9.62
CA LEU A 2 -2.75 -4.59 -8.36
C LEU A 2 -3.58 -4.83 -7.08
N VAL A 3 -4.76 -4.22 -6.96
CA VAL A 3 -5.64 -4.44 -5.80
C VAL A 3 -6.11 -5.89 -5.70
N CYS A 4 -6.38 -6.53 -6.85
CA CYS A 4 -6.77 -7.93 -6.90
C CYS A 4 -5.59 -8.84 -6.53
N TRP A 5 -4.39 -8.55 -7.06
CA TRP A 5 -3.16 -9.26 -6.71
C TRP A 5 -2.82 -9.15 -5.22
N ALA A 6 -2.84 -7.93 -4.66
CA ALA A 6 -2.60 -7.69 -3.24
C ALA A 6 -3.62 -8.42 -2.33
N SER A 7 -4.86 -8.56 -2.79
CA SER A 7 -5.88 -9.34 -2.08
C SER A 7 -5.61 -10.85 -2.13
N ILE A 8 -5.21 -11.38 -3.29
CA ILE A 8 -4.84 -12.79 -3.48
C ILE A 8 -3.60 -13.11 -2.64
N GLU A 9 -2.60 -12.24 -2.68
CA GLU A 9 -1.37 -12.37 -1.91
C GLU A 9 -1.62 -12.40 -0.40
N ARG A 10 -2.44 -11.47 0.12
CA ARG A 10 -2.84 -11.49 1.54
C ARG A 10 -3.58 -12.77 1.91
N HIS A 11 -4.44 -13.27 1.03
CA HIS A 11 -5.14 -14.54 1.26
C HIS A 11 -4.13 -15.70 1.34
N ILE A 12 -3.18 -15.78 0.41
CA ILE A 12 -2.15 -16.82 0.39
C ILE A 12 -1.28 -16.79 1.66
N ILE A 13 -0.88 -15.61 2.12
CA ILE A 13 -0.04 -15.46 3.34
C ILE A 13 -0.77 -15.93 4.59
N ILE A 14 -2.08 -15.67 4.71
CA ILE A 14 -2.88 -16.07 5.88
C ILE A 14 -3.06 -17.59 5.94
N PHE A 15 -3.27 -18.25 4.80
CA PHE A 15 -3.56 -19.68 4.75
C PHE A 15 -2.33 -20.57 4.64
N SER A 16 -1.15 -20.02 4.35
CA SER A 16 0.03 -20.80 3.96
C SER A 16 1.30 -20.48 4.76
N GLN A 17 1.19 -20.30 6.08
CA GLN A 17 2.37 -19.99 6.91
C GLN A 17 3.50 -21.03 6.81
N SER A 18 3.18 -22.31 6.58
CA SER A 18 4.19 -23.39 6.50
C SER A 18 4.96 -23.40 5.17
N ILE A 19 4.35 -23.00 4.06
CA ILE A 19 4.98 -23.07 2.72
C ILE A 19 6.00 -21.94 2.52
N PHE A 20 5.88 -20.84 3.28
CA PHE A 20 6.75 -19.66 3.17
C PHE A 20 8.00 -19.69 4.06
N GLN A 21 8.34 -20.81 4.70
CA GLN A 21 9.59 -20.91 5.46
C GLN A 21 10.85 -20.84 4.58
N ILE A 22 10.73 -21.17 3.28
CA ILE A 22 11.86 -21.14 2.34
C ILE A 22 12.04 -19.73 1.78
N ARG A 23 13.20 -19.12 2.05
CA ARG A 23 13.53 -17.73 1.65
C ARG A 23 13.36 -17.46 0.15
N TRP A 24 13.77 -18.40 -0.72
CA TRP A 24 13.70 -18.22 -2.18
C TRP A 24 12.27 -18.17 -2.72
N LYS A 25 11.37 -19.03 -2.22
CA LYS A 25 9.96 -19.01 -2.62
C LYS A 25 9.31 -17.67 -2.23
N ARG A 26 9.69 -17.13 -1.08
CA ARG A 26 9.23 -15.81 -0.66
C ARG A 26 9.66 -14.71 -1.61
N ILE A 27 10.93 -14.70 -2.04
CA ILE A 27 11.43 -13.71 -3.00
C ILE A 27 10.69 -13.84 -4.34
N ALA A 28 10.56 -15.06 -4.86
CA ALA A 28 9.93 -15.32 -6.15
C ALA A 28 8.43 -14.97 -6.17
N PHE A 29 7.67 -15.31 -5.12
CA PHE A 29 6.22 -15.09 -5.11
C PHE A 29 5.79 -13.70 -4.62
N HIS A 30 6.62 -13.02 -3.81
CA HIS A 30 6.26 -11.72 -3.23
C HIS A 30 6.93 -10.56 -3.96
N TYR A 31 8.24 -10.63 -4.17
CA TYR A 31 9.00 -9.49 -4.69
C TYR A 31 8.94 -9.40 -6.21
N VAL A 32 9.01 -10.53 -6.93
CA VAL A 32 9.00 -10.52 -8.40
C VAL A 32 7.72 -9.92 -8.98
N PRO A 33 6.49 -10.26 -8.54
CA PRO A 33 5.27 -9.67 -9.07
C PRO A 33 5.16 -8.17 -8.75
N LEU A 34 5.61 -7.76 -7.57
CA LEU A 34 5.66 -6.35 -7.17
C LEU A 34 6.64 -5.58 -8.05
N SER A 35 7.86 -6.10 -8.25
CA SER A 35 8.87 -5.50 -9.12
C SER A 35 8.38 -5.41 -10.56
N ILE A 36 7.80 -6.49 -11.11
CA ILE A 36 7.21 -6.47 -12.45
C ILE A 36 6.13 -5.39 -12.54
N ALA A 37 5.23 -5.28 -11.57
CA ALA A 37 4.18 -4.25 -11.60
C ALA A 37 4.74 -2.81 -11.52
N ILE A 38 5.79 -2.61 -10.71
CA ILE A 38 6.49 -1.33 -10.56
C ILE A 38 7.16 -0.92 -11.87
N PHE A 39 7.80 -1.85 -12.60
CA PHE A 39 8.48 -1.52 -13.86
C PHE A 39 7.52 -1.46 -15.04
N TYR A 40 6.58 -2.40 -15.13
CA TYR A 40 5.65 -2.53 -16.24
C TYR A 40 4.84 -1.25 -16.47
N THR A 41 4.28 -0.68 -15.39
CA THR A 41 3.43 0.51 -15.47
C THR A 41 4.16 1.73 -16.09
N PRO A 42 5.32 2.19 -15.56
CA PRO A 42 6.05 3.29 -16.16
C PRO A 42 6.62 2.94 -17.54
N THR A 43 7.12 1.72 -17.78
CA THR A 43 7.57 1.36 -19.13
C THR A 43 6.44 1.41 -20.15
N TRP A 44 5.24 0.98 -19.77
CA TRP A 44 4.07 1.07 -20.63
C TRP A 44 3.65 2.52 -20.85
N CYS A 45 3.61 3.34 -19.80
CA CYS A 45 3.30 4.78 -19.94
C CYS A 45 4.31 5.48 -20.87
N VAL A 46 5.60 5.23 -20.68
CA VAL A 46 6.66 5.76 -21.54
C VAL A 46 6.49 5.28 -22.97
N ALA A 47 6.26 3.99 -23.18
CA ALA A 47 6.02 3.42 -24.50
C ALA A 47 4.81 4.07 -25.19
N VAL A 48 3.70 4.25 -24.48
CA VAL A 48 2.52 4.95 -25.01
C VAL A 48 2.88 6.38 -25.38
N ILE A 49 3.52 7.16 -24.50
CA ILE A 49 3.88 8.56 -24.80
C ILE A 49 4.75 8.67 -26.07
N PHE A 50 5.72 7.76 -26.25
CA PHE A 50 6.61 7.79 -27.40
C PHE A 50 5.99 7.24 -28.69
N ILE A 51 5.22 6.15 -28.61
CA ILE A 51 4.59 5.51 -29.78
C ILE A 51 3.42 6.36 -30.29
N TYR A 52 2.73 7.05 -29.39
CA TYR A 52 1.45 7.68 -29.66
C TYR A 52 1.57 9.08 -30.28
N ASN A 53 2.77 9.66 -30.30
CA ASN A 53 3.00 11.01 -30.81
C ASN A 53 2.91 11.17 -32.34
N TYR A 54 2.44 10.16 -33.09
CA TYR A 54 2.59 10.19 -34.54
C TYR A 54 1.38 10.74 -35.31
N VAL A 55 0.18 10.15 -35.34
CA VAL A 55 -0.93 10.65 -36.18
C VAL A 55 -2.25 10.08 -35.69
N ASN A 56 -2.99 10.72 -34.79
CA ASN A 56 -4.33 10.20 -34.46
C ASN A 56 -5.25 11.30 -33.88
N ASP A 57 -6.25 11.70 -34.66
CA ASP A 57 -7.44 12.43 -34.21
C ASP A 57 -8.24 11.55 -33.25
N TRP A 58 -8.01 11.68 -31.95
CA TRP A 58 -8.74 10.92 -30.95
C TRP A 58 -10.11 11.53 -30.67
N ASN A 59 -11.13 10.81 -31.09
CA ASN A 59 -12.51 11.16 -30.78
C ASN A 59 -12.87 10.64 -29.38
N PHE A 60 -12.51 11.41 -28.35
CA PHE A 60 -12.73 11.07 -26.93
C PHE A 60 -14.19 10.75 -26.59
N TYR A 61 -15.14 11.21 -27.40
CA TYR A 61 -16.57 10.99 -27.21
C TYR A 61 -16.97 9.49 -27.30
N GLU A 62 -16.24 8.65 -28.03
CA GLU A 62 -16.56 7.22 -28.13
C GLU A 62 -16.22 6.41 -26.87
N LEU A 63 -15.19 6.81 -26.11
CA LEU A 63 -14.81 6.09 -24.88
C LEU A 63 -15.68 6.46 -23.67
N LEU A 64 -16.28 7.66 -23.67
CA LEU A 64 -17.14 8.14 -22.58
C LEU A 64 -18.54 7.49 -22.53
N CYS A 65 -18.96 6.78 -23.58
CA CYS A 65 -20.23 6.05 -23.60
C CYS A 65 -20.23 4.72 -22.82
N THR A 66 -19.15 4.38 -22.12
CA THR A 66 -19.22 3.39 -21.02
C THR A 66 -19.71 4.08 -19.74
N THR A 67 -20.96 4.53 -19.77
CA THR A 67 -21.68 5.09 -18.62
C THR A 67 -21.50 4.20 -17.39
N PRO A 68 -20.94 4.73 -16.28
CA PRO A 68 -20.66 3.90 -15.14
C PRO A 68 -21.89 3.86 -14.23
N CYS A 69 -22.91 3.10 -14.64
CA CYS A 69 -24.06 2.73 -13.80
C CYS A 69 -23.68 1.88 -12.55
N PHE A 70 -22.38 1.71 -12.28
CA PHE A 70 -21.84 0.95 -11.16
C PHE A 70 -21.22 1.81 -10.04
N TYR A 71 -21.25 3.15 -10.10
CA TYR A 71 -20.58 3.97 -9.06
C TYR A 71 -21.28 3.99 -7.70
N GLY A 72 -22.63 3.96 -7.65
CA GLY A 72 -23.37 4.06 -6.39
C GLY A 72 -23.11 2.87 -5.45
N ASN A 73 -23.19 1.65 -5.98
CA ASN A 73 -23.07 0.43 -5.16
C ASN A 73 -21.64 0.14 -4.70
N LYS A 74 -20.62 0.61 -5.44
CA LYS A 74 -19.22 0.39 -5.08
C LYS A 74 -18.77 1.24 -3.89
N ILE A 75 -19.28 2.47 -3.78
CA ILE A 75 -18.96 3.34 -2.63
C ILE A 75 -19.54 2.74 -1.35
N LEU A 76 -20.82 2.34 -1.37
CA LEU A 76 -21.47 1.66 -0.26
C LEU A 76 -20.78 0.35 0.11
N ALA A 77 -20.39 -0.47 -0.87
CA ALA A 77 -19.65 -1.71 -0.62
C ALA A 77 -18.28 -1.46 0.02
N ASN A 78 -17.54 -0.45 -0.42
CA ASN A 78 -16.26 -0.08 0.17
C ASN A 78 -16.41 0.42 1.61
N ILE A 79 -17.41 1.27 1.88
CA ILE A 79 -17.70 1.75 3.24
C ILE A 79 -18.09 0.59 4.15
N LEU A 80 -18.96 -0.32 3.69
CA LEU A 80 -19.39 -1.49 4.45
C LEU A 80 -18.20 -2.42 4.76
N LEU A 81 -17.31 -2.66 3.80
CA LEU A 81 -16.08 -3.43 4.02
C LEU A 81 -15.17 -2.77 5.04
N LEU A 82 -15.04 -1.44 5.00
CA LEU A 82 -14.21 -0.68 5.92
C LEU A 82 -14.76 -0.78 7.36
N ILE A 83 -16.07 -0.62 7.53
CA ILE A 83 -16.77 -0.82 8.82
C ILE A 83 -16.59 -2.25 9.33
N ARG A 84 -16.74 -3.24 8.47
CA ARG A 84 -16.62 -4.66 8.85
C ARG A 84 -15.20 -5.02 9.27
N VAL A 85 -14.19 -4.45 8.58
CA VAL A 85 -12.77 -4.62 8.92
C VAL A 85 -12.44 -3.96 10.26
N THR A 86 -12.88 -2.72 10.50
CA THR A 86 -12.66 -2.06 11.80
C THR A 86 -13.36 -2.80 12.94
N TYR A 87 -14.61 -3.21 12.75
CA TYR A 87 -15.35 -3.95 13.78
C TYR A 87 -14.71 -5.31 14.09
N ARG A 88 -14.28 -6.05 13.06
CA ARG A 88 -13.59 -7.34 13.23
C ARG A 88 -12.21 -7.19 13.86
N SER A 89 -11.50 -6.11 13.57
CA SER A 89 -10.20 -5.80 14.18
C SER A 89 -10.31 -5.58 15.69
N THR A 90 -11.41 -5.01 16.16
CA THR A 90 -11.63 -4.74 17.59
C THR A 90 -11.88 -6.02 18.40
N ARG A 91 -12.51 -7.04 17.82
CA ARG A 91 -12.86 -8.30 18.51
C ARG A 91 -11.67 -9.26 18.74
N ILE A 92 -10.60 -9.15 17.96
CA ILE A 92 -9.45 -10.10 18.00
C ILE A 92 -8.34 -9.61 18.99
N ARG A 93 -8.64 -8.63 19.84
CA ARG A 93 -7.70 -7.90 20.71
C ARG A 93 -7.02 -8.70 21.84
N HIS A 94 -7.34 -9.97 22.05
CA HIS A 94 -6.91 -10.71 23.25
C HIS A 94 -5.44 -11.14 23.27
N ASN A 95 -4.66 -10.86 22.22
CA ASN A 95 -3.28 -11.33 22.11
C ASN A 95 -2.35 -10.17 21.73
N ALA A 96 -1.67 -9.57 22.72
CA ALA A 96 -0.93 -8.31 22.58
C ALA A 96 0.12 -8.31 21.45
N GLU A 97 0.78 -9.45 21.24
CA GLU A 97 1.77 -9.61 20.17
C GLU A 97 1.11 -9.70 18.78
N ARG A 98 -0.04 -10.37 18.69
CA ARG A 98 -0.87 -10.43 17.48
C ARG A 98 -1.48 -9.08 17.15
N THR A 99 -1.82 -8.27 18.16
CA THR A 99 -2.38 -6.92 18.00
C THR A 99 -1.39 -5.99 17.30
N LYS A 100 -0.10 -6.02 17.66
CA LYS A 100 0.93 -5.20 16.98
C LYS A 100 0.99 -5.51 15.48
N ASN A 101 1.00 -6.79 15.11
CA ASN A 101 1.05 -7.21 13.71
C ASN A 101 -0.24 -6.84 12.95
N ASN A 102 -1.41 -7.02 13.58
CA ASN A 102 -2.68 -6.64 12.97
C ASN A 102 -2.80 -5.12 12.77
N LEU A 103 -2.26 -4.31 13.69
CA LEU A 103 -2.29 -2.85 13.60
C LEU A 103 -1.49 -2.35 12.38
N ILE A 104 -0.34 -2.96 12.11
CA ILE A 104 0.48 -2.64 10.92
C ILE A 104 -0.31 -2.93 9.63
N MET A 105 -0.98 -4.08 9.55
CA MET A 105 -1.81 -4.43 8.38
C MET A 105 -3.01 -3.50 8.20
N THR A 106 -3.64 -3.08 9.30
CA THR A 106 -4.75 -2.11 9.29
C THR A 106 -4.27 -0.74 8.84
N ILE A 107 -3.12 -0.26 9.34
CA ILE A 107 -2.52 1.00 8.91
C ILE A 107 -2.23 0.94 7.41
N GLN A 108 -1.66 -0.15 6.89
CA GLN A 108 -1.45 -0.32 5.46
C GLN A 108 -2.74 -0.17 4.66
N LEU A 109 -3.82 -0.85 5.06
CA LEU A 109 -5.11 -0.78 4.36
C LEU A 109 -5.70 0.65 4.43
N LEU A 110 -5.56 1.31 5.57
CA LEU A 110 -6.01 2.68 5.77
C LEU A 110 -5.22 3.65 4.89
N THR A 111 -3.89 3.51 4.83
CA THR A 111 -3.03 4.32 3.96
C THR A 111 -3.38 4.11 2.48
N ILE A 112 -3.63 2.88 2.05
CA ILE A 112 -4.08 2.58 0.68
C ILE A 112 -5.41 3.29 0.40
N SER A 113 -6.39 3.16 1.30
CA SER A 113 -7.70 3.79 1.14
C SER A 113 -7.61 5.31 1.08
N ALA A 114 -6.80 5.92 1.96
CA ALA A 114 -6.56 7.36 2.00
C ALA A 114 -5.88 7.84 0.71
N LEU A 115 -4.88 7.11 0.21
CA LEU A 115 -4.21 7.38 -1.06
C LEU A 115 -5.22 7.40 -2.21
N PHE A 116 -6.06 6.37 -2.33
CA PHE A 116 -7.11 6.32 -3.35
C PHE A 116 -8.08 7.49 -3.24
N LEU A 117 -8.49 7.87 -2.03
CA LEU A 117 -9.41 8.98 -1.81
C LEU A 117 -8.77 10.30 -2.25
N VAL A 118 -7.55 10.60 -1.82
CA VAL A 118 -6.86 11.86 -2.17
C VAL A 118 -6.71 12.02 -3.69
N PHE A 119 -6.35 10.96 -4.41
CA PHE A 119 -6.11 11.07 -5.86
C PHE A 119 -7.37 10.91 -6.72
N ARG A 120 -8.40 10.17 -6.25
CA ARG A 120 -9.67 10.05 -7.01
C ARG A 120 -10.68 11.14 -6.71
N LEU A 121 -10.65 11.74 -5.53
CA LEU A 121 -11.63 12.75 -5.15
C LEU A 121 -11.62 13.97 -6.08
N PRO A 122 -10.47 14.51 -6.53
CA PRO A 122 -10.43 15.59 -7.52
C PRO A 122 -11.14 15.24 -8.83
N ILE A 123 -10.99 14.00 -9.31
CA ILE A 123 -11.65 13.50 -10.53
C ILE A 123 -13.16 13.38 -10.32
N ALA A 124 -13.58 12.87 -9.16
CA ALA A 124 -14.99 12.74 -8.83
C ALA A 124 -15.67 14.11 -8.70
N VAL A 125 -15.01 15.06 -8.04
CA VAL A 125 -15.52 16.43 -7.86
C VAL A 125 -15.62 17.15 -9.21
N THR A 126 -14.58 17.08 -10.04
CA THR A 126 -14.60 17.70 -11.39
C THR A 126 -15.66 17.08 -12.29
N GLY A 127 -15.83 15.75 -12.26
CA GLY A 127 -16.91 15.08 -12.99
C GLY A 127 -18.31 15.48 -12.52
N LEU A 128 -18.52 15.67 -11.21
CA LEU A 128 -19.80 16.18 -10.69
C LEU A 128 -20.05 17.63 -11.15
N ILE A 129 -19.03 18.49 -11.11
CA ILE A 129 -19.17 19.87 -11.60
C ILE A 129 -19.51 19.88 -13.09
N GLN A 130 -18.83 19.05 -13.90
CA GLN A 130 -19.12 18.93 -15.33
C GLN A 130 -20.56 18.46 -15.61
N GLN A 131 -21.08 17.58 -14.76
CA GLN A 131 -22.44 17.06 -14.90
C GLN A 131 -23.53 18.10 -14.55
N PHE A 132 -23.29 18.97 -13.58
CA PHE A 132 -24.30 19.90 -13.09
C PHE A 132 -24.17 21.33 -13.63
N PHE A 133 -22.98 21.77 -14.02
CA PHE A 133 -22.72 23.17 -14.38
C PHE A 133 -22.34 23.32 -15.85
N ASP A 134 -21.23 22.75 -16.29
CA ASP A 134 -20.70 22.92 -17.64
C ASP A 134 -19.85 21.72 -18.05
N ALA A 135 -20.24 21.04 -19.14
CA ALA A 135 -19.56 19.85 -19.65
C ALA A 135 -18.11 20.10 -20.07
N THR A 136 -17.73 21.34 -20.38
CA THR A 136 -16.38 21.71 -20.83
C THR A 136 -15.43 22.13 -19.71
N PHE A 137 -15.94 22.25 -18.48
CA PHE A 137 -15.19 22.76 -17.34
C PHE A 137 -13.94 21.91 -17.04
N ILE A 138 -12.74 22.49 -17.15
CA ILE A 138 -11.44 21.89 -16.76
C ILE A 138 -11.09 20.61 -17.56
N ILE A 139 -11.69 20.40 -18.74
CA ILE A 139 -11.49 19.15 -19.51
C ILE A 139 -10.01 18.91 -19.85
N ASP A 140 -9.28 19.94 -20.29
CA ASP A 140 -7.86 19.84 -20.67
C ASP A 140 -6.96 19.48 -19.48
N ILE A 141 -7.22 20.09 -18.32
CA ILE A 141 -6.47 19.85 -17.09
C ILE A 141 -6.78 18.44 -16.56
N GLN A 142 -8.03 17.99 -16.68
CA GLN A 142 -8.42 16.67 -16.23
C GLN A 142 -7.73 15.56 -17.02
N PHE A 143 -7.67 15.70 -18.35
CA PHE A 143 -6.96 14.75 -19.20
C PHE A 143 -5.44 14.82 -19.02
N ASN A 144 -4.87 16.01 -18.88
CA ASN A 144 -3.41 16.17 -18.81
C ASN A 144 -2.80 16.02 -17.42
N ILE A 145 -3.56 16.16 -16.34
CA ILE A 145 -3.02 16.12 -14.96
C ILE A 145 -3.69 15.02 -14.16
N PHE A 146 -5.01 14.95 -14.12
CA PHE A 146 -5.70 13.98 -13.25
C PHE A 146 -5.54 12.54 -13.72
N PHE A 147 -5.50 12.29 -15.03
CA PHE A 147 -5.19 10.94 -15.53
C PHE A 147 -3.78 10.50 -15.13
N TYR A 148 -2.79 11.39 -15.18
CA TYR A 148 -1.43 11.08 -14.74
C TYR A 148 -1.34 10.81 -13.24
N LEU A 149 -2.14 11.52 -12.42
CA LEU A 149 -2.25 11.28 -10.99
C LEU A 149 -2.76 9.87 -10.65
N ILE A 150 -3.63 9.27 -11.48
CA ILE A 150 -4.06 7.87 -11.28
C ILE A 150 -2.88 6.91 -11.41
N TYR A 151 -1.96 7.14 -12.35
CA TYR A 151 -0.77 6.30 -12.50
C TYR A 151 0.17 6.44 -11.30
N LEU A 152 0.23 7.62 -10.67
CA LEU A 152 0.99 7.82 -9.43
C LEU A 152 0.43 6.99 -8.27
N ILE A 153 -0.89 6.77 -8.19
CA ILE A 153 -1.50 5.88 -7.17
C ILE A 153 -0.85 4.49 -7.23
N GLN A 154 -0.65 3.95 -8.44
CA GLN A 154 -0.07 2.63 -8.64
C GLN A 154 1.37 2.55 -8.10
N LEU A 155 2.14 3.63 -8.28
CA LEU A 155 3.52 3.74 -7.85
C LEU A 155 3.62 3.88 -6.32
N PHE A 156 2.80 4.76 -5.73
CA PHE A 156 2.71 4.93 -4.29
C PHE A 156 2.16 3.69 -3.57
N LEU A 157 1.24 2.95 -4.19
CA LEU A 157 0.72 1.70 -3.63
C LEU A 157 1.85 0.70 -3.36
N SER A 158 2.76 0.56 -4.33
CA SER A 158 3.90 -0.34 -4.22
C SER A 158 4.87 0.11 -3.12
N LEU A 159 5.10 1.42 -2.98
CA LEU A 159 5.91 1.99 -1.90
C LEU A 159 5.28 1.77 -0.52
N VAL A 160 3.97 1.99 -0.38
CA VAL A 160 3.23 1.77 0.88
C VAL A 160 3.29 0.29 1.27
N CYS A 161 3.15 -0.62 0.31
CA CYS A 161 3.31 -2.05 0.57
C CYS A 161 4.72 -2.41 1.02
N LEU A 162 5.76 -1.83 0.38
CA LEU A 162 7.15 -2.08 0.74
C LEU A 162 7.48 -1.60 2.16
N VAL A 163 7.06 -0.39 2.52
CA VAL A 163 7.27 0.19 3.85
C VAL A 163 6.53 -0.59 4.94
N SER A 164 5.39 -1.18 4.58
CA SER A 164 4.56 -1.90 5.55
C SER A 164 5.00 -3.34 5.84
N LEU A 165 6.06 -3.84 5.19
CA LEU A 165 6.63 -5.16 5.46
C LEU A 165 7.36 -5.17 6.83
N PRO A 166 6.85 -5.89 7.85
CA PRO A 166 7.46 -5.91 9.18
C PRO A 166 8.86 -6.56 9.17
N GLU A 167 9.15 -7.38 8.16
CA GLU A 167 10.42 -8.07 7.98
C GLU A 167 11.55 -7.11 7.62
N LEU A 168 11.24 -6.09 6.80
CA LEU A 168 12.20 -5.04 6.45
C LEU A 168 12.57 -4.26 7.71
N LYS A 169 11.56 -3.86 8.48
CA LYS A 169 11.73 -3.13 9.75
C LYS A 169 12.56 -3.92 10.76
N LYS A 170 12.30 -5.23 10.90
CA LYS A 170 13.07 -6.09 11.81
C LYS A 170 14.54 -6.19 11.40
N THR A 171 14.81 -6.23 10.10
CA THR A 171 16.18 -6.31 9.57
C THR A 171 16.93 -4.99 9.77
N THR A 172 16.28 -3.86 9.51
CA THR A 172 16.88 -2.53 9.76
C THR A 172 17.12 -2.32 11.25
N ASP A 173 16.15 -2.63 12.11
CA ASP A 173 16.30 -2.48 13.57
C ASP A 173 17.43 -3.37 14.10
N MET A 174 17.52 -4.63 13.67
CA MET A 174 18.64 -5.50 14.08
C MET A 174 19.99 -4.99 13.60
N THR A 175 20.08 -4.47 12.37
CA THR A 175 21.35 -3.98 11.82
C THR A 175 21.79 -2.70 12.53
N ILE A 176 20.84 -1.81 12.84
CA ILE A 176 21.09 -0.58 13.61
C ILE A 176 21.51 -0.94 15.04
N ILE A 177 20.83 -1.89 15.70
CA ILE A 177 21.19 -2.34 17.05
C ILE A 177 22.59 -2.97 17.07
N ARG A 178 22.93 -3.82 16.09
CA ARG A 178 24.28 -4.40 15.97
C ARG A 178 25.34 -3.32 15.74
N TYR A 179 25.05 -2.35 14.88
CA TYR A 179 25.94 -1.22 14.61
C TYR A 179 26.16 -0.38 15.87
N TRP A 180 25.09 -0.09 16.62
CA TRP A 180 25.15 0.63 17.88
C TRP A 180 25.96 -0.10 18.94
N ARG A 181 25.74 -1.42 19.09
CA ARG A 181 26.50 -2.27 20.00
C ARG A 181 27.99 -2.29 19.66
N HIS A 182 28.34 -2.30 18.38
CA HIS A 182 29.75 -2.26 17.96
C HIS A 182 30.42 -0.91 18.22
N ARG A 183 29.69 0.21 18.18
CA ARG A 183 30.26 1.55 18.44
C ARG A 183 30.47 1.85 19.93
N ASN A 184 29.73 1.21 20.83
CA ASN A 184 29.79 1.49 22.27
C ASN A 184 30.09 0.23 23.10
N PRO A 185 31.32 -0.31 23.06
CA PRO A 185 31.70 -1.44 23.91
C PRO A 185 31.68 -1.09 25.41
N ILE A 186 31.78 0.19 25.76
CA ILE A 186 31.87 0.68 27.14
C ILE A 186 30.51 0.58 27.88
N SER A 187 29.39 0.67 27.17
CA SER A 187 28.06 0.53 27.80
C SER A 187 27.74 -0.89 28.26
N ASP A 188 28.34 -1.91 27.63
CA ASP A 188 28.16 -3.30 28.05
C ASP A 188 28.91 -3.61 29.36
N VAL A 189 30.05 -2.94 29.62
CA VAL A 189 30.80 -3.08 30.89
C VAL A 189 30.04 -2.43 32.06
N ALA A 190 29.40 -1.28 31.83
CA ALA A 190 28.60 -0.61 32.84
C ALA A 190 27.30 -1.38 33.17
N ALA A 191 26.63 -1.96 32.18
CA ALA A 191 25.43 -2.78 32.41
C ALA A 191 25.73 -4.08 33.19
N PHE A 192 26.91 -4.68 32.97
CA PHE A 192 27.35 -5.86 33.71
C PHE A 192 27.63 -5.55 35.20
N HIS A 193 28.18 -4.37 35.49
CA HIS A 193 28.45 -3.92 36.86
C HIS A 193 27.18 -3.56 37.67
N VAL A 194 26.12 -3.09 37.00
CA VAL A 194 24.85 -2.78 37.68
C VAL A 194 24.04 -4.05 37.98
N ALA A 195 24.13 -5.08 37.12
CA ALA A 195 23.47 -6.37 37.36
C ALA A 195 24.10 -7.16 38.52
N SER A 196 25.41 -7.01 38.78
CA SER A 196 26.08 -7.66 39.91
C SER A 196 25.80 -7.01 41.27
N PHE A 197 25.16 -5.84 41.31
CA PHE A 197 24.85 -5.10 42.54
C PHE A 197 23.38 -5.15 42.95
N MET A 198 22.51 -5.89 42.24
CA MET A 198 21.14 -6.13 42.72
C MET A 198 21.14 -7.29 43.72
N PRO A 199 20.98 -7.04 45.03
CA PRO A 199 20.82 -8.12 46.00
C PRO A 199 19.54 -8.89 45.69
N VAL A 200 19.65 -10.21 45.69
CA VAL A 200 18.54 -11.16 45.64
C VAL A 200 17.66 -10.90 46.87
N ILE A 201 16.61 -10.10 46.72
CA ILE A 201 15.56 -9.96 47.73
C ILE A 201 14.69 -11.21 47.62
N ASN A 202 15.05 -12.23 48.40
CA ASN A 202 14.25 -13.42 48.62
C ASN A 202 12.92 -13.06 49.30
N LYS A 203 11.82 -13.56 48.72
CA LYS A 203 10.55 -13.80 49.40
C LYS A 203 10.01 -15.15 48.96
#